data_AF-A0A924Y8A6-F1
#
_entry.id   AF-A0A924Y8A6-F1
#
_cell.length_a   1.000
_cell.length_b   1.000
_cell.length_c   1.000
_cell.angle_alpha   90.00
_cell.angle_beta   90.00
_cell.angle_gamma   90.00
#
_symmetry.space_group_name_H-M   'P 1'
#
loop_
_entity.id
_entity.type
_entity.pdbx_description
1 polymer ?
#
loop_
_entity_poly.entity_id
_entity_poly.type
_entity_poly.pdbx_seq_one_letter_code
_entity_poly.pdbx_strand_id
1 'polypeptide(L)'
;MIIAGVLLLPVFLLSVAVVLGSMIPSPAQRALPATATHVQEYYDSDLFSGDYTRFIKARIPEKEVAIFANKMGVSERYSARKHANLPVVIPSGDAPWWNPWNPTTRLEGALFSCPPGKDKSVVALYSNGYLYYCEYKW
;
A
#
# COMPACT_ATOMS: atom_id res chain seq x y z
N MET A 1 6.88 -19.92 -47.67
CA MET A 1 5.69 -19.89 -46.79
C MET A 1 6.17 -19.46 -45.40
N ILE A 2 6.09 -18.17 -45.08
CA ILE A 2 6.63 -17.59 -43.83
C ILE A 2 5.49 -17.61 -42.81
N ILE A 3 5.35 -18.73 -42.09
CA ILE A 3 4.38 -18.88 -40.99
C ILE A 3 5.17 -19.30 -39.74
N ALA A 4 6.14 -18.48 -39.35
CA ALA A 4 6.86 -18.65 -38.09
C ALA A 4 7.03 -17.31 -37.33
N GLY A 5 6.89 -16.16 -38.01
CA GLY A 5 7.07 -14.84 -37.39
C GLY A 5 5.85 -14.26 -36.67
N VAL A 6 4.64 -14.80 -36.88
CA VAL A 6 3.40 -14.18 -36.38
C VAL A 6 3.00 -14.67 -34.98
N LEU A 7 3.43 -15.87 -34.57
CA LEU A 7 3.10 -16.45 -33.27
C LEU A 7 4.08 -16.06 -32.14
N LEU A 8 5.29 -15.64 -32.47
CA LEU A 8 6.29 -15.19 -31.48
C LEU A 8 6.04 -13.76 -30.99
N LEU A 9 5.48 -12.89 -31.83
CA LEU A 9 5.18 -11.50 -31.48
C LEU A 9 4.19 -11.35 -30.30
N PRO A 10 3.02 -12.04 -30.27
CA PRO A 10 2.07 -11.88 -29.17
C PRO A 10 2.61 -12.46 -27.85
N VAL A 11 3.34 -13.57 -27.88
CA VAL A 11 3.95 -14.18 -26.69
C VAL A 11 5.08 -13.29 -26.14
N PHE A 12 5.90 -12.73 -27.02
CA PHE A 12 6.96 -11.79 -26.63
C PHE A 12 6.38 -10.49 -26.07
N LEU A 13 5.36 -9.92 -26.71
CA LEU A 13 4.69 -8.71 -26.22
C LEU A 13 3.98 -8.95 -24.88
N LEU A 14 3.35 -10.11 -24.68
CA LEU A 14 2.74 -10.47 -23.40
C LEU A 14 3.79 -10.64 -22.30
N SER A 15 4.92 -11.27 -22.61
CA SER A 15 6.05 -11.44 -21.69
C SER A 15 6.66 -10.10 -21.30
N VAL A 16 6.83 -9.19 -22.27
CA VAL A 16 7.33 -7.83 -22.02
C VAL A 16 6.33 -7.02 -21.21
N ALA A 17 5.03 -7.13 -21.45
CA ALA A 17 4.01 -6.44 -20.65
C ALA A 17 3.99 -6.92 -19.18
N VAL A 18 4.13 -8.23 -18.95
CA VAL A 18 4.22 -8.81 -17.60
C VAL A 18 5.49 -8.35 -16.89
N VAL A 19 6.64 -8.35 -17.58
CA VAL A 19 7.92 -7.89 -17.02
C VAL A 19 7.91 -6.38 -16.75
N LEU A 20 7.40 -5.55 -17.68
CA LEU A 20 7.29 -4.10 -17.50
C LEU A 20 6.31 -3.74 -16.37
N GLY A 21 5.21 -4.47 -16.20
CA GLY A 21 4.28 -4.29 -15.10
C GLY A 21 4.94 -4.49 -13.73
N SER A 22 5.90 -5.41 -13.63
CA SER A 22 6.67 -5.65 -12.39
C SER A 22 7.75 -4.61 -12.09
N MET A 23 8.12 -3.79 -13.08
CA MET A 23 9.16 -2.75 -12.94
C MET A 23 8.61 -1.36 -12.61
N ILE A 24 7.29 -1.14 -12.76
CA ILE A 24 6.67 0.15 -12.45
C ILE A 24 6.40 0.22 -10.94
N PRO A 25 7.03 1.14 -10.18
CA PRO A 25 6.78 1.28 -8.76
C PRO A 25 5.31 1.64 -8.52
N SER A 26 4.72 1.08 -7.46
CA SER A 26 3.32 1.36 -7.12
C SER A 26 3.09 2.86 -6.84
N PRO A 27 1.84 3.36 -6.89
CA PRO A 27 1.55 4.74 -6.50
C PRO A 27 2.10 5.09 -5.12
N ALA A 28 2.01 4.14 -4.17
CA ALA A 28 2.50 4.32 -2.82
C ALA A 28 4.05 4.30 -2.77
N GLN A 29 4.73 3.45 -3.55
CA GLN A 29 6.19 3.55 -3.67
C GLN A 29 6.64 4.88 -4.33
N ARG A 30 5.93 5.34 -5.37
CA ARG A 30 6.23 6.62 -6.05
C ARG A 30 5.99 7.84 -5.16
N ALA A 31 5.12 7.72 -4.16
CA ALA A 31 4.87 8.78 -3.20
C ALA A 31 6.01 8.95 -2.19
N LEU A 32 6.84 7.91 -1.98
CA LEU A 32 7.97 7.95 -1.06
C LEU A 32 8.95 9.07 -1.43
N PRO A 33 9.61 9.67 -0.43
CA PRO A 33 10.68 10.61 -0.68
C PRO A 33 11.89 9.92 -1.31
N ALA A 34 12.69 10.67 -2.06
CA ALA A 34 13.91 10.16 -2.70
C ALA A 34 14.96 9.64 -1.70
N THR A 35 14.87 10.06 -0.43
CA THR A 35 15.72 9.64 0.69
C THR A 35 15.27 8.32 1.32
N ALA A 36 14.15 7.74 0.89
CA ALA A 36 13.62 6.50 1.45
C ALA A 36 14.60 5.34 1.25
N THR A 37 14.83 4.57 2.32
CA THR A 37 15.66 3.36 2.28
C THR A 37 14.90 2.17 2.87
N HIS A 38 15.42 0.96 2.69
CA HIS A 38 14.81 -0.27 3.22
C HIS A 38 13.33 -0.42 2.83
N VAL A 39 13.00 -0.03 1.60
CA VAL A 39 11.63 -0.08 1.06
C VAL A 39 11.25 -1.54 0.86
N GLN A 40 10.15 -1.94 1.49
CA GLN A 40 9.52 -3.24 1.33
C GLN A 40 8.06 -2.99 1.02
N GLU A 41 7.56 -3.67 -0.02
CA GLU A 41 6.15 -3.63 -0.38
C GLU A 41 5.62 -5.05 -0.43
N TYR A 42 4.43 -5.22 0.13
CA TYR A 42 3.63 -6.43 0.04
C TYR A 42 2.31 -6.05 -0.62
N TYR A 43 1.85 -6.88 -1.54
CA TYR A 43 0.58 -6.72 -2.22
C TYR A 43 -0.09 -8.08 -2.31
N ASP A 44 -1.31 -8.14 -1.83
CA ASP A 44 -2.19 -9.29 -1.93
C ASP A 44 -3.53 -8.83 -2.49
N SER A 45 -4.11 -9.63 -3.37
CA SER A 45 -5.36 -9.29 -4.04
C SER A 45 -6.17 -10.52 -4.36
N ASP A 46 -7.47 -10.45 -4.09
CA ASP A 46 -8.43 -11.43 -4.58
C ASP A 46 -8.83 -11.04 -6.01
N LEU A 47 -8.47 -11.90 -6.97
CA LEU A 47 -8.75 -11.69 -8.39
C LEU A 47 -10.25 -11.66 -8.73
N PHE A 48 -11.11 -12.23 -7.88
CA PHE A 48 -12.54 -12.37 -8.15
C PHE A 48 -13.38 -11.25 -7.52
N SER A 49 -13.06 -10.78 -6.31
CA SER A 49 -13.75 -9.65 -5.68
C SER A 49 -13.14 -8.29 -6.06
N GLY A 50 -11.85 -8.26 -6.41
CA GLY A 50 -11.12 -7.01 -6.58
C GLY A 50 -10.77 -6.34 -5.25
N ASP A 51 -10.86 -7.10 -4.15
CA ASP A 51 -10.34 -6.74 -2.85
C ASP A 51 -8.82 -6.82 -2.88
N TYR A 52 -8.17 -5.96 -2.12
CA TYR A 52 -6.72 -6.01 -2.01
C TYR A 52 -6.22 -5.42 -0.72
N THR A 53 -5.06 -5.89 -0.32
CA THR A 53 -4.27 -5.33 0.75
C THR A 53 -2.89 -4.97 0.23
N ARG A 54 -2.46 -3.74 0.48
CA ARG A 54 -1.11 -3.27 0.18
C ARG A 54 -0.46 -2.76 1.45
N PHE A 55 0.71 -3.30 1.76
CA PHE A 55 1.57 -2.78 2.82
C PHE A 55 2.85 -2.19 2.24
N ILE A 56 3.28 -1.05 2.76
CA ILE A 56 4.62 -0.52 2.54
C ILE A 56 5.29 -0.29 3.88
N LYS A 57 6.54 -0.73 3.99
CA LYS A 57 7.47 -0.32 5.04
C LYS A 57 8.65 0.39 4.40
N ALA A 58 8.96 1.58 4.86
CA ALA A 58 10.11 2.34 4.37
C ALA A 58 10.74 3.14 5.49
N ARG A 59 12.07 3.20 5.53
CA ARG A 59 12.79 4.09 6.45
C ARG A 59 12.81 5.49 5.84
N ILE A 60 12.17 6.44 6.51
CA ILE A 60 12.10 7.85 6.09
C ILE A 60 12.28 8.79 7.28
N PRO A 61 12.70 10.04 7.06
CA PRO A 61 12.65 11.09 8.09
C PRO A 61 11.21 11.34 8.54
N GLU A 62 10.99 11.50 9.85
CA GLU A 62 9.65 11.74 10.42
C GLU A 62 8.95 12.95 9.80
N LYS A 63 9.71 14.03 9.53
CA LYS A 63 9.20 15.25 8.86
C LYS A 63 8.59 15.01 7.48
N GLU A 64 8.93 13.90 6.82
CA GLU A 64 8.46 13.55 5.47
C GLU A 64 7.21 12.66 5.51
N VAL A 65 6.82 12.13 6.67
CA VAL A 65 5.62 11.30 6.84
C VAL A 65 4.36 12.04 6.43
N ALA A 66 4.20 13.30 6.86
CA ALA A 66 3.03 14.10 6.50
C ALA A 66 2.99 14.40 4.99
N ILE A 67 4.15 14.59 4.35
CA ILE A 67 4.24 14.82 2.91
C ILE A 67 3.81 13.56 2.15
N PHE A 68 4.33 12.40 2.56
CA PHE A 68 3.91 11.11 2.02
C PHE A 68 2.41 10.89 2.18
N ALA A 69 1.89 11.06 3.40
CA ALA A 69 0.49 10.82 3.70
C ALA A 69 -0.43 11.75 2.88
N ASN A 70 -0.08 13.03 2.73
CA ASN A 70 -0.80 13.97 1.88
C ASN A 70 -0.83 13.54 0.40
N LYS A 71 0.29 13.05 -0.15
CA LYS A 71 0.32 12.49 -1.52
C LYS A 71 -0.61 11.27 -1.67
N MET A 72 -0.79 10.52 -0.60
CA MET A 72 -1.69 9.36 -0.55
C MET A 72 -3.14 9.74 -0.21
N GLY A 73 -3.46 11.03 -0.05
CA GLY A 73 -4.81 11.48 0.31
C GLY A 73 -5.19 11.18 1.77
N VAL A 74 -4.19 11.08 2.64
CA VAL A 74 -4.34 10.72 4.05
C VAL A 74 -3.86 11.89 4.90
N SER A 75 -4.79 12.61 5.53
CA SER A 75 -4.46 13.82 6.33
C SER A 75 -5.11 13.83 7.71
N GLU A 76 -6.11 12.98 7.94
CA GLU A 76 -6.80 12.93 9.21
C GLU A 76 -6.00 12.12 10.23
N ARG A 77 -5.90 12.61 11.47
CA ARG A 77 -5.26 11.87 12.56
C ARG A 77 -6.28 11.01 13.27
N TYR A 78 -6.00 9.70 13.33
CA TYR A 78 -6.81 8.76 14.06
C TYR A 78 -6.77 9.10 15.55
N SER A 79 -7.93 8.99 16.16
CA SER A 79 -8.13 9.13 17.58
C SER A 79 -9.30 8.27 18.00
N ALA A 80 -9.09 7.41 19.00
CA ALA A 80 -10.11 6.47 19.47
C ALA A 80 -11.41 7.19 19.89
N ARG A 81 -11.30 8.42 20.40
CA ARG A 81 -12.45 9.22 20.83
C ARG A 81 -13.31 9.73 19.67
N LYS A 82 -12.67 10.14 18.57
CA LYS A 82 -13.34 10.71 17.40
C LYS A 82 -13.81 9.63 16.42
N HIS A 83 -13.12 8.50 16.40
CA HIS A 83 -13.28 7.44 15.40
C HIS A 83 -13.72 6.12 16.01
N ALA A 84 -14.38 6.16 17.18
CA ALA A 84 -14.86 4.97 17.89
C ALA A 84 -15.75 4.05 17.03
N ASN A 85 -16.44 4.63 16.04
CA ASN A 85 -17.36 3.93 15.15
C ASN A 85 -16.75 3.58 13.78
N LEU A 86 -15.48 3.91 13.53
CA LEU A 86 -14.82 3.53 12.28
C LEU A 86 -14.15 2.17 12.48
N PRO A 87 -14.58 1.13 11.74
CA PRO A 87 -13.84 -0.11 11.70
C PRO A 87 -12.58 0.15 10.87
N VAL A 88 -11.48 0.53 11.53
CA VAL A 88 -10.17 0.48 10.88
C VAL A 88 -9.79 -1.00 10.79
N VAL A 89 -10.30 -1.65 9.74
CA VAL A 89 -9.99 -3.05 9.46
C VAL A 89 -8.66 -3.06 8.74
N ILE A 90 -7.61 -3.49 9.45
CA ILE A 90 -6.34 -3.83 8.83
C ILE A 90 -6.26 -5.35 8.86
N PRO A 91 -6.44 -6.03 7.72
CA PRO A 91 -6.38 -7.48 7.70
C PRO A 91 -4.98 -7.94 8.12
N SER A 92 -4.94 -8.89 9.05
CA SER A 92 -3.70 -9.46 9.58
C SER A 92 -3.38 -10.83 8.98
N GLY A 93 -4.04 -11.24 7.89
CA GLY A 93 -3.96 -12.57 7.26
C GLY A 93 -2.57 -12.92 6.73
N ASP A 94 -2.39 -13.03 5.41
CA ASP A 94 -1.08 -13.27 4.78
C ASP A 94 -0.12 -12.06 4.89
N ALA A 95 -0.40 -11.15 5.82
CA ALA A 95 0.35 -9.94 6.05
C ALA A 95 1.83 -10.26 6.35
N PRO A 96 2.76 -9.42 5.87
CA PRO A 96 4.18 -9.69 5.99
C PRO A 96 4.62 -9.75 7.46
N TRP A 97 5.66 -10.51 7.77
CA TRP A 97 6.18 -10.67 9.14
C TRP A 97 6.55 -9.34 9.84
N TRP A 98 6.85 -8.31 9.06
CA TRP A 98 7.17 -6.96 9.55
C TRP A 98 5.95 -6.05 9.68
N ASN A 99 4.75 -6.56 9.44
CA ASN A 99 3.49 -5.86 9.59
C ASN A 99 3.41 -5.27 11.01
N PRO A 100 3.37 -3.93 11.15
CA PRO A 100 3.29 -3.29 12.46
C PRO A 100 1.86 -3.34 13.02
N TRP A 101 0.87 -3.78 12.24
CA TRP A 101 -0.55 -3.76 12.57
C TRP A 101 -0.92 -5.08 13.26
N ASN A 102 -0.42 -5.24 14.49
CA ASN A 102 -0.87 -6.27 15.42
C ASN A 102 -2.15 -5.76 16.13
N PRO A 103 -3.09 -6.60 16.58
CA PRO A 103 -4.25 -6.19 17.39
C PRO A 103 -3.93 -5.30 18.62
N THR A 104 -2.68 -5.23 19.08
CA THR A 104 -2.23 -4.32 20.16
C THR A 104 -1.72 -2.96 19.68
N THR A 105 -1.62 -2.73 18.37
CA THR A 105 -1.02 -1.51 17.81
C THR A 105 -1.95 -0.33 18.04
N ARG A 106 -1.49 0.62 18.85
CA ARG A 106 -2.21 1.88 19.07
C ARG A 106 -2.16 2.70 17.78
N LEU A 107 -3.31 2.82 17.13
CA LEU A 107 -3.50 3.69 15.96
C LEU A 107 -3.55 5.18 16.34
N GLU A 108 -3.53 5.52 17.64
CA GLU A 108 -3.61 6.90 18.10
C GLU A 108 -2.53 7.77 17.45
N GLY A 109 -2.95 8.82 16.75
CA GLY A 109 -2.05 9.73 16.05
C GLY A 109 -1.59 9.26 14.65
N ALA A 110 -1.91 8.03 14.24
CA ALA A 110 -1.70 7.57 12.87
C ALA A 110 -2.52 8.43 11.90
N LEU A 111 -2.01 8.63 10.68
CA LEU A 111 -2.76 9.30 9.63
C LEU A 111 -3.65 8.27 8.96
N PHE A 112 -4.94 8.57 8.78
CA PHE A 112 -5.87 7.63 8.17
C PHE A 112 -6.89 8.33 7.24
N SER A 113 -7.52 7.52 6.40
CA SER A 113 -8.65 7.91 5.56
C SER A 113 -9.56 6.70 5.36
N CYS A 114 -10.84 6.85 5.70
CA CYS A 114 -11.87 5.84 5.47
C CYS A 114 -13.14 6.57 5.03
N PRO A 115 -13.23 6.99 3.76
CA PRO A 115 -14.33 7.86 3.33
C PRO A 115 -15.68 7.12 3.44
N PRO A 116 -16.75 7.79 3.91
CA PRO A 116 -18.07 7.17 4.01
C PRO A 116 -18.54 6.62 2.65
N GLY A 117 -19.06 5.38 2.64
CA GLY A 117 -19.52 4.72 1.42
C GLY A 117 -18.40 4.32 0.45
N LYS A 118 -17.15 4.28 0.92
CA LYS A 118 -16.03 3.66 0.20
C LYS A 118 -15.64 2.37 0.88
N ASP A 119 -15.44 1.34 0.08
CA ASP A 119 -14.91 0.06 0.53
C ASP A 119 -13.39 0.10 0.56
N LYS A 120 -12.84 1.15 1.20
CA LYS A 120 -11.40 1.40 1.23
C LYS A 120 -11.00 2.12 2.51
N SER A 121 -9.98 1.59 3.17
CA SER A 121 -9.27 2.23 4.26
C SER A 121 -7.80 2.42 3.91
N VAL A 122 -7.24 3.54 4.33
CA VAL A 122 -5.83 3.87 4.16
C VAL A 122 -5.29 4.35 5.49
N VAL A 123 -4.14 3.83 5.91
CA VAL A 123 -3.51 4.18 7.18
C VAL A 123 -2.00 4.34 6.98
N ALA A 124 -1.43 5.38 7.57
CA ALA A 124 0.00 5.63 7.64
C ALA A 124 0.41 5.84 9.11
N LEU A 125 1.33 5.01 9.60
CA LEU A 125 1.90 5.08 10.94
C LEU A 125 3.41 5.28 10.84
N TYR A 126 3.94 6.16 11.68
CA TYR A 126 5.37 6.28 11.87
C TYR A 126 5.78 5.65 13.20
N SER A 127 6.76 4.76 13.18
CA SER A 127 7.30 4.15 14.38
C SER A 127 8.73 3.65 14.14
N ASN A 128 9.61 3.82 15.14
CA ASN A 128 10.99 3.32 15.13
C ASN A 128 11.81 3.74 13.89
N GLY A 129 11.56 4.94 13.35
CA GLY A 129 12.26 5.43 12.15
C GLY A 129 11.67 4.95 10.82
N TYR A 130 10.59 4.16 10.86
CA TYR A 130 9.92 3.61 9.68
C TYR A 130 8.53 4.22 9.52
N LEU A 131 8.22 4.58 8.27
CA LEU A 131 6.86 4.69 7.79
C LEU A 131 6.32 3.29 7.51
N TYR A 132 5.13 3.05 8.03
CA TYR A 132 4.31 1.91 7.69
C TYR A 132 3.01 2.40 7.09
N TYR A 133 2.71 1.95 5.88
CA TYR A 133 1.52 2.30 5.13
C TYR A 133 0.71 1.05 4.87
N CYS A 134 -0.60 1.15 5.05
CA CYS A 134 -1.59 0.14 4.71
C CYS A 134 -2.66 0.76 3.84
N GLU A 135 -3.01 0.07 2.78
CA GLU A 135 -4.18 0.35 1.95
C GLU A 135 -4.95 -0.94 1.81
N TYR A 136 -6.18 -0.94 2.31
CA TYR A 136 -7.06 -2.09 2.27
C TYR A 136 -8.36 -1.71 1.56
N LYS A 137 -8.77 -2.53 0.61
CA LYS A 137 -10.03 -2.40 -0.14
C LYS A 137 -10.82 -3.71 -0.03
N TRP A 138 -12.11 -3.61 0.25
CA TRP A 138 -13.06 -4.71 0.36
C TRP A 138 -14.29 -4.50 -0.54
#